data_AF-A0A182EGJ0-F1
#
_entry.id   AF-A0A182EGJ0-F1
#
_cell.length_a   1.000
_cell.length_b   1.000
_cell.length_c   1.000
_cell.angle_alpha   90.00
_cell.angle_beta   90.00
_cell.angle_gamma   90.00
#
_symmetry.space_group_name_H-M   'P 1'
#
loop_
_entity.id
_entity.type
_entity.pdbx_description
1 polymer ?
#
loop_
_entity_poly.entity_id
_entity_poly.type
_entity_poly.pdbx_seq_one_letter_code
_entity_poly.pdbx_strand_id
1 'polypeptide(L)'
;MEDIVGDDLCSAYRVIKRAKRQVKLVIVFAGDHQRTGEKVEDRASITARILRNTLHIPICIVAQSDTREKKRLRKYKDSSVLFFRGSDMHASTLVINTTDEAKLKETFLNWKKKLHFLENHQIIAFHFTMINGTEPENSEQIFR
;
A
#
# COMPACT_ATOMS: atom_id res chain seq x y z
N MET A 1 16.99 -24.46 4.32
CA MET A 1 15.53 -24.49 4.13
C MET A 1 15.26 -23.50 3.02
N GLU A 2 15.19 -24.00 1.79
CA GLU A 2 15.14 -23.18 0.58
C GLU A 2 13.73 -22.61 0.42
N ASP A 3 13.67 -21.27 0.43
CA ASP A 3 12.43 -20.53 0.29
C ASP A 3 11.85 -20.76 -1.11
N ILE A 4 10.65 -21.35 -1.15
CA ILE A 4 9.81 -21.39 -2.34
C ILE A 4 9.28 -19.97 -2.55
N VAL A 5 10.08 -19.13 -3.21
CA VAL A 5 9.68 -17.81 -3.67
C VAL A 5 9.40 -17.92 -5.17
N GLY A 6 8.13 -17.88 -5.55
CA GLY A 6 7.73 -17.85 -6.95
C GLY A 6 8.47 -16.74 -7.71
N ASP A 7 8.78 -16.99 -8.99
CA ASP A 7 9.69 -16.19 -9.83
C ASP A 7 9.41 -14.66 -9.82
N ASP A 8 8.16 -14.25 -9.63
CA ASP A 8 7.75 -12.84 -9.54
C ASP A 8 8.24 -12.14 -8.25
N LEU A 9 8.19 -12.82 -7.10
CA LEU A 9 8.66 -12.29 -5.83
C LEU A 9 10.20 -12.21 -5.79
N CYS A 10 10.89 -13.13 -6.47
CA CYS A 10 12.36 -13.11 -6.61
C CYS A 10 12.85 -11.87 -7.38
N SER A 11 12.11 -11.46 -8.41
CA SER A 11 12.42 -10.29 -9.24
C SER A 11 12.22 -8.99 -8.44
N ALA A 12 11.09 -8.87 -7.75
CA ALA A 12 10.81 -7.73 -6.86
C ALA A 12 11.83 -7.66 -5.71
N TYR A 13 12.18 -8.79 -5.09
CA TYR A 13 13.18 -8.85 -4.02
C TYR A 13 14.56 -8.35 -4.47
N ARG A 14 15.01 -8.70 -5.68
CA ARG A 14 16.28 -8.20 -6.24
C ARG A 14 16.25 -6.69 -6.45
N VAL A 15 15.13 -6.14 -6.93
CA VAL A 15 14.94 -4.69 -7.08
C VAL A 15 14.94 -4.00 -5.72
N ILE A 16 14.21 -4.54 -4.74
CA ILE A 16 14.15 -4.05 -3.36
C ILE A 16 15.54 -4.02 -2.73
N LYS A 17 16.30 -5.12 -2.85
CA LYS A 17 17.65 -5.24 -2.27
C LYS A 17 18.60 -4.17 -2.81
N ARG A 18 18.50 -3.83 -4.10
CA ARG A 18 19.29 -2.75 -4.73
C ARG A 18 18.77 -1.36 -4.36
N ALA A 19 17.45 -1.19 -4.23
CA ALA A 19 16.82 0.10 -4.01
C ALA A 19 16.63 0.49 -2.53
N LYS A 20 16.96 -0.40 -1.58
CA LYS A 20 16.65 -0.29 -0.14
C LYS A 20 16.95 1.08 0.50
N ARG A 21 17.95 1.81 0.01
CA ARG A 21 18.31 3.15 0.53
C ARG A 21 17.47 4.31 -0.02
N GLN A 22 16.76 4.10 -1.12
CA GLN A 22 15.99 5.15 -1.80
C GLN A 22 14.48 4.95 -1.72
N VAL A 23 13.98 3.74 -1.41
CA VAL A 23 12.55 3.52 -1.25
C VAL A 23 12.07 4.23 0.01
N LYS A 24 10.99 5.01 -0.10
CA LYS A 24 10.37 5.71 1.04
C LYS A 24 8.94 5.26 1.31
N LEU A 25 8.26 4.69 0.31
CA LEU A 25 6.91 4.12 0.45
C LEU A 25 6.75 2.92 -0.48
N VAL A 26 6.09 1.88 0.02
CA VAL A 26 5.63 0.75 -0.78
C VAL A 26 4.11 0.65 -0.68
N ILE A 27 3.44 0.52 -1.82
CA ILE A 27 2.02 0.20 -1.89
C ILE A 27 1.87 -1.16 -2.59
N VAL A 28 1.24 -2.10 -1.90
CA VAL A 28 0.97 -3.45 -2.40
C VAL A 28 -0.52 -3.57 -2.71
N PHE A 29 -0.86 -3.88 -3.95
CA PHE A 29 -2.17 -4.31 -4.37
C PHE A 29 -2.19 -5.84 -4.46
N ALA A 30 -2.77 -6.48 -3.45
CA ALA A 30 -2.94 -7.92 -3.40
C ALA A 30 -4.32 -8.30 -3.96
N GLY A 31 -4.34 -9.30 -4.84
CA GLY A 31 -5.55 -9.91 -5.38
C GLY A 31 -5.58 -11.42 -5.16
N ASP A 32 -6.75 -12.04 -5.35
CA ASP A 32 -6.89 -13.50 -5.27
C ASP A 32 -6.01 -14.19 -6.31
N HIS A 33 -5.32 -15.27 -5.91
CA HIS A 33 -4.61 -16.10 -6.88
C HIS A 33 -5.55 -17.20 -7.39
N GLN A 34 -6.25 -16.93 -8.49
CA GLN A 34 -7.25 -17.86 -9.02
C GLN A 34 -6.69 -19.24 -9.41
N ARG A 35 -5.35 -19.36 -9.59
CA ARG A 35 -4.69 -20.61 -10.00
C ARG A 35 -4.35 -21.54 -8.84
N THR A 36 -3.97 -21.00 -7.68
CA THR A 36 -3.63 -21.79 -6.49
C THR A 36 -4.76 -21.87 -5.48
N GLY A 37 -5.78 -21.01 -5.60
CA GLY A 37 -6.84 -20.88 -4.61
C GLY A 37 -6.39 -20.18 -3.33
N GLU A 38 -5.19 -19.58 -3.32
CA GLU A 38 -4.72 -18.77 -2.20
C GLU A 38 -5.63 -17.55 -2.02
N LYS A 39 -6.06 -17.35 -0.78
CA LYS A 39 -6.84 -16.20 -0.37
C LYS A 39 -5.98 -14.93 -0.43
N VAL A 40 -6.60 -13.82 -0.81
CA VAL A 40 -5.92 -12.52 -0.89
C VAL A 40 -5.29 -12.11 0.45
N GLU A 41 -5.90 -12.43 1.58
CA GLU A 41 -5.39 -12.09 2.90
C GLU A 41 -4.08 -12.80 3.22
N ASP A 42 -3.97 -14.08 2.86
CA ASP A 42 -2.76 -14.88 3.09
C ASP A 42 -1.59 -14.33 2.27
N ARG A 43 -1.84 -13.98 1.01
CA ARG A 43 -0.83 -13.38 0.13
C ARG A 43 -0.42 -11.98 0.57
N ALA A 44 -1.39 -11.17 0.96
CA ALA A 44 -1.16 -9.85 1.54
C ALA A 44 -0.28 -9.96 2.79
N SER A 45 -0.59 -10.91 3.68
CA SER A 45 0.16 -11.16 4.92
C SER A 45 1.59 -11.65 4.68
N ILE A 46 1.77 -12.62 3.77
CA ILE A 46 3.10 -13.12 3.38
C ILE A 46 3.94 -11.99 2.78
N THR A 47 3.37 -11.21 1.87
CA THR A 47 4.06 -10.06 1.25
C THR A 47 4.41 -9.00 2.29
N ALA A 48 3.49 -8.69 3.21
CA ALA A 48 3.73 -7.77 4.32
C ALA A 48 4.94 -8.19 5.13
N ARG A 49 5.00 -9.49 5.49
CA ARG A 49 6.06 -10.05 6.33
C ARG A 49 7.41 -9.95 5.64
N ILE A 50 7.50 -10.34 4.37
CA ILE A 50 8.73 -10.26 3.58
C ILE A 50 9.21 -8.81 3.48
N LEU A 51 8.30 -7.88 3.16
CA LEU A 51 8.64 -6.46 3.02
C LEU A 51 9.08 -5.87 4.36
N ARG A 52 8.35 -6.08 5.45
CA ARG A 52 8.73 -5.55 6.78
C ARG A 52 10.07 -6.08 7.28
N ASN A 53 10.36 -7.36 7.06
CA ASN A 53 11.66 -7.94 7.41
C ASN A 53 12.81 -7.36 6.58
N THR A 54 12.52 -6.91 5.36
CA THR A 54 13.54 -6.41 4.43
C THR A 54 13.68 -4.89 4.48
N LEU A 55 12.58 -4.18 4.73
CA LEU A 55 12.39 -2.74 4.59
C LEU A 55 11.77 -2.16 5.87
N HIS A 56 12.50 -1.23 6.51
CA HIS A 56 12.03 -0.49 7.67
C HIS A 56 11.41 0.85 7.25
N ILE A 57 10.44 0.81 6.34
CA ILE A 57 9.78 2.00 5.77
C ILE A 57 8.26 1.84 5.78
N PRO A 58 7.49 2.92 5.56
CA PRO A 58 6.04 2.83 5.40
C PRO A 58 5.63 1.84 4.29
N ILE A 59 4.73 0.93 4.62
CA ILE A 59 4.16 -0.08 3.72
C ILE A 59 2.64 -0.01 3.86
N CYS A 60 1.95 0.24 2.75
CA CYS A 60 0.50 0.16 2.63
C CYS A 60 0.14 -1.12 1.86
N ILE A 61 -0.85 -1.86 2.35
CA ILE A 61 -1.33 -3.09 1.72
C ILE A 61 -2.81 -2.94 1.48
N VAL A 62 -3.16 -2.99 0.21
CA VAL A 62 -4.52 -2.94 -0.31
C VAL A 62 -4.84 -4.36 -0.76
N ALA A 63 -5.55 -5.09 0.09
CA ALA A 63 -5.99 -6.45 -0.18
C ALA A 63 -7.43 -6.40 -0.68
N GLN A 64 -7.66 -6.83 -1.92
CA GLN A 64 -8.99 -6.85 -2.51
C GLN A 64 -9.20 -8.15 -3.28
N SER A 65 -10.23 -8.91 -2.90
CA SER A 65 -10.66 -10.07 -3.67
C SER A 65 -11.11 -9.64 -5.07
N ASP A 66 -10.79 -10.44 -6.07
CA ASP A 66 -11.15 -10.16 -7.46
C ASP A 66 -12.63 -10.52 -7.66
N THR A 67 -13.49 -9.50 -7.62
CA THR A 67 -14.95 -9.64 -7.80
C THR A 67 -15.38 -9.67 -9.26
N ARG A 68 -14.45 -9.56 -10.22
CA ARG A 68 -14.79 -9.59 -11.65
C ARG A 68 -15.26 -10.98 -12.05
N GLU A 69 -16.29 -11.03 -12.90
CA GLU A 69 -16.71 -12.29 -13.53
C GLU A 69 -15.51 -12.97 -14.18
N LYS A 70 -15.38 -14.28 -13.95
CA LYS A 70 -14.27 -15.13 -14.43
C LYS A 70 -14.31 -15.30 -15.96
N LYS A 71 -14.21 -14.20 -16.73
CA LYS A 71 -13.91 -14.26 -18.15
C LYS A 71 -12.45 -14.65 -18.28
N ARG A 72 -12.18 -15.78 -18.94
CA ARG A 72 -10.86 -16.40 -19.17
C ARG A 72 -9.85 -15.45 -19.83
N LEU A 73 -9.38 -14.44 -19.11
CA LEU A 73 -8.39 -13.49 -19.59
C LEU A 73 -7.01 -14.14 -19.42
N ARG A 74 -6.30 -14.34 -20.53
CA ARG A 74 -5.01 -15.05 -20.59
C ARG A 74 -3.85 -14.40 -19.81
N LYS A 75 -4.06 -13.25 -19.17
CA LYS A 75 -3.07 -12.53 -18.35
C LYS A 75 -3.76 -11.95 -17.12
N TYR A 76 -3.91 -12.76 -16.07
CA TYR A 76 -4.29 -12.26 -14.76
C TYR A 76 -3.06 -11.60 -14.12
N LYS A 77 -3.17 -10.34 -13.71
CA LYS A 77 -2.15 -9.69 -12.90
C LYS A 77 -2.35 -10.14 -11.46
N ASP A 78 -1.52 -11.08 -11.03
CA ASP A 78 -1.70 -11.77 -9.75
C ASP A 78 -1.48 -10.89 -8.52
N SER A 79 -0.82 -9.75 -8.64
CA SER A 79 -0.73 -8.66 -7.64
C SER A 79 0.11 -7.54 -8.27
N SER A 80 0.17 -6.36 -7.67
CA SER A 80 1.07 -5.30 -8.12
C SER A 80 1.70 -4.58 -6.94
N VAL A 81 2.99 -4.27 -7.05
CA VAL A 81 3.73 -3.55 -6.02
C VAL A 81 4.29 -2.28 -6.62
N LEU A 82 3.97 -1.14 -6.01
CA LEU A 82 4.50 0.16 -6.37
C LEU A 82 5.57 0.57 -5.36
N PHE A 83 6.73 0.94 -5.89
CA PHE A 83 7.85 1.47 -5.10
C PHE A 83 7.99 2.95 -5.39
N PHE A 84 7.77 3.77 -4.38
CA PHE A 84 8.09 5.18 -4.44
C PHE A 84 9.49 5.36 -3.86
N ARG A 85 10.37 5.97 -4.67
CA ARG A 85 11.79 6.13 -4.34
C ARG A 85 12.32 7.50 -4.74
N GLY A 86 13.31 8.00 -4.01
CA GLY A 86 13.99 9.26 -4.29
C GLY A 86 14.71 9.79 -3.05
N SER A 87 15.78 10.58 -3.25
CA SER A 87 16.48 11.28 -2.17
C SER A 87 15.55 12.28 -1.48
N ASP A 88 14.88 13.10 -2.29
CA ASP A 88 14.09 14.27 -1.90
C ASP A 88 12.60 13.97 -1.79
N MET A 89 12.29 12.73 -1.41
CA MET A 89 10.93 12.25 -1.25
C MET A 89 10.69 11.90 0.22
N HIS A 90 9.60 12.42 0.76
CA HIS A 90 9.09 12.10 2.08
C HIS A 90 7.78 11.35 1.94
N ALA A 91 7.58 10.34 2.78
CA ALA A 91 6.34 9.59 2.82
C ALA A 91 5.88 9.45 4.26
N SER A 92 4.58 9.51 4.45
CA SER A 92 3.93 9.29 5.73
C SER A 92 2.62 8.57 5.48
N THR A 93 2.20 7.77 6.44
CA THR A 93 0.98 6.97 6.38
C THR A 93 0.15 7.23 7.62
N LEU A 94 -1.16 7.30 7.44
CA LEU A 94 -2.13 7.39 8.52
C LEU A 94 -3.13 6.25 8.39
N VAL A 95 -3.33 5.48 9.46
CA VAL A 95 -4.38 4.46 9.53
C VAL A 95 -5.51 5.02 10.37
N ILE A 96 -6.72 4.98 9.84
CA ILE A 96 -7.92 5.52 10.48
C ILE A 96 -8.81 4.34 10.89
N ASN A 97 -9.21 4.31 12.15
CA ASN A 97 -10.06 3.27 12.73
C ASN A 97 -11.29 3.85 13.45
N THR A 98 -11.68 5.07 13.11
CA THR A 98 -12.81 5.78 13.73
C THR A 98 -13.70 6.43 12.68
N THR A 99 -14.99 6.47 12.98
CA THR A 99 -16.02 7.19 12.20
C THR A 99 -16.45 8.49 12.87
N ASP A 100 -15.91 8.81 14.04
CA ASP A 100 -16.18 10.05 14.77
C ASP A 100 -15.45 11.22 14.10
N GLU A 101 -16.20 12.18 13.58
CA GLU A 101 -15.65 13.28 12.77
C GLU A 101 -14.71 14.21 13.56
N ALA A 102 -15.00 14.45 14.85
CA ALA A 102 -14.16 15.31 15.68
C ALA A 102 -12.80 14.64 15.93
N LYS A 103 -12.79 13.35 16.27
CA LYS A 103 -11.57 12.55 16.43
C LYS A 103 -10.82 12.38 15.11
N LEU A 104 -11.54 12.22 14.00
CA LEU A 104 -10.96 12.15 12.66
C LEU A 104 -10.18 13.44 12.37
N LYS A 105 -10.82 14.60 12.53
CA LYS A 105 -10.22 15.92 12.31
C LYS A 105 -8.98 16.13 13.18
N GLU A 106 -9.08 15.81 14.48
CA GLU A 106 -7.94 15.91 15.39
C GLU A 106 -6.78 15.01 14.95
N THR A 107 -7.07 13.76 14.60
CA THR A 107 -6.08 12.78 14.12
C THR A 107 -5.38 13.27 12.87
N PHE A 108 -6.13 13.80 11.89
CA PHE A 108 -5.57 14.38 10.67
C PHE A 108 -4.70 15.59 10.94
N LEU A 109 -5.14 16.54 11.77
CA LEU A 109 -4.36 17.74 12.10
C LEU A 109 -3.05 17.36 12.81
N ASN A 110 -3.11 16.42 13.75
CA ASN A 110 -1.92 15.94 14.46
C ASN A 110 -0.97 15.16 13.54
N TRP A 111 -1.49 14.43 12.55
CA TRP A 111 -0.68 13.80 11.53
C TRP A 111 -0.05 14.84 10.60
N LYS A 112 -0.80 15.82 10.09
CA LYS A 112 -0.34 16.90 9.20
C LYS A 112 0.80 17.70 9.84
N LYS A 113 0.75 17.98 11.14
CA LYS A 113 1.83 18.65 11.90
C LYS A 113 3.15 17.88 11.92
N LYS A 114 3.13 16.55 11.74
CA LYS A 114 4.34 15.71 11.65
C LYS A 114 4.93 15.67 10.25
N LEU A 115 4.24 16.24 9.26
CA LEU A 115 4.69 16.27 7.88
C LEU A 115 5.59 17.50 7.69
N HIS A 116 6.84 17.26 7.32
CA HIS A 116 7.78 18.31 6.98
C HIS A 116 7.72 18.58 5.48
N PHE A 117 6.73 19.35 5.04
CA PHE A 117 6.64 19.80 3.65
C PHE A 117 7.29 21.18 3.51
N LEU A 118 8.28 21.29 2.64
CA LEU A 118 8.71 22.58 2.09
C LEU A 118 7.69 23.04 1.05
N GLU A 119 7.53 24.36 0.88
CA GLU A 119 6.55 24.99 -0.03
C GLU A 119 6.68 24.55 -1.50
N ASN A 120 7.83 24.01 -1.90
CA ASN A 120 8.12 23.52 -3.24
C ASN A 120 7.85 22.01 -3.44
N HIS A 121 7.34 21.30 -2.44
CA HIS A 121 7.01 19.88 -2.61
C HIS A 121 5.73 19.68 -3.41
N GLN A 122 5.77 18.76 -4.39
CA GLN A 122 4.57 18.18 -4.94
C GLN A 122 3.98 17.17 -3.95
N ILE A 123 2.73 17.37 -3.55
CA ILE A 123 2.03 16.49 -2.62
C ILE A 123 1.13 15.53 -3.42
N ILE A 124 1.26 14.23 -3.16
CA ILE A 124 0.41 13.18 -3.72
C ILE A 124 -0.21 12.43 -2.56
N ALA A 125 -1.53 12.51 -2.42
CA ALA A 125 -2.28 11.78 -1.40
C ALA A 125 -2.93 10.53 -2.00
N PHE A 126 -2.80 9.40 -1.30
CA PHE A 126 -3.52 8.17 -1.61
C PHE A 126 -4.52 7.90 -0.49
N HIS A 127 -5.79 7.82 -0.83
CA HIS A 127 -6.86 7.42 0.07
C HIS A 127 -7.36 6.04 -0.36
N PHE A 128 -7.32 5.07 0.55
CA PHE A 128 -7.84 3.72 0.32
C PHE A 128 -9.00 3.48 1.27
N THR A 129 -10.16 3.15 0.72
CA THR A 129 -11.37 2.81 1.47
C THR A 129 -11.69 1.32 1.30
N MET A 130 -12.43 0.77 2.26
CA MET A 130 -13.00 -0.58 2.12
C MET A 130 -14.09 -0.54 1.03
N ILE A 131 -14.35 -1.67 0.36
CA ILE A 131 -15.34 -1.78 -0.74
C ILE A 131 -16.75 -1.28 -0.34
N ASN A 132 -17.09 -1.38 0.95
CA ASN A 132 -18.34 -0.89 1.53
C ASN A 132 -18.14 0.30 2.50
N GLY A 133 -16.95 0.92 2.49
CA GLY A 133 -16.68 2.11 3.28
C GLY A 133 -17.25 3.32 2.56
N THR A 134 -18.17 4.03 3.20
CA THR A 134 -18.61 5.34 2.73
C THR A 134 -17.42 6.30 2.83
N GLU A 135 -17.06 6.93 1.71
CA GLU A 135 -16.10 8.02 1.73
C GLU A 135 -16.67 9.17 2.60
N PRO A 136 -15.89 9.75 3.53
CA PRO A 136 -16.37 10.88 4.30
C PRO A 136 -16.70 12.04 3.33
N GLU A 137 -17.88 12.65 3.45
CA GLU A 137 -18.33 13.74 2.56
C GLU A 137 -17.33 14.92 2.51
N ASN A 138 -16.51 15.08 3.55
CA ASN A 138 -15.50 16.14 3.66
C ASN A 138 -14.09 15.70 3.23
N SER A 139 -13.90 14.53 2.61
CA SER A 139 -12.57 13.97 2.29
C SER A 139 -11.70 14.94 1.48
N GLU A 140 -12.24 15.60 0.47
CA GLU A 140 -11.49 16.55 -0.37
C GLU A 140 -11.09 17.83 0.37
N GLN A 141 -11.89 18.29 1.35
CA GLN A 141 -11.57 19.49 2.12
C GLN A 141 -10.42 19.25 3.11
N ILE A 142 -10.22 18.01 3.54
CA ILE A 142 -9.16 17.61 4.48
C ILE A 142 -7.77 17.72 3.84
N PHE A 143 -7.67 17.59 2.52
CA PHE A 143 -6.40 17.63 1.77
C PHE A 143 -6.07 18.99 1.14
N ARG A 144 -6.95 19.99 1.27
CA ARG A 144 -6.61 21.40 0.96
C ARG A 144 -5.85 22.05 2.12
#